data_AF-A0A7K3UCX4-F1
#
_entry.id   AF-A0A7K3UCX4-F1
#
_cell.length_a   1.000
_cell.length_b   1.000
_cell.length_c   1.000
_cell.angle_alpha   90.00
_cell.angle_beta   90.00
_cell.angle_gamma   90.00
#
_symmetry.space_group_name_H-M   'P 1'
#
loop_
_entity.id
_entity.type
_entity.pdbx_description
1 polymer ?
#
loop_
_entity_poly.entity_id
_entity_poly.type
_entity_poly.pdbx_seq_one_letter_code
_entity_poly.pdbx_strand_id
1 'polypeptide(L)'
;MVTVFRNLLVAVSVAFSFYVGAYLYSPPYRPNYIFAEPNYLNFYFWSNGEGKFQFRDILKNSEYKFDKVCASGEGGVPPYEVRNSKPVSGVELNDPLSMSYLSLYLLGEGSYSVMNFDPLDVAIDWPFSGCQPIEGLSLEIHARNGYAGITYTIRQKT
;
A
#
# COMPACT_ATOMS: atom_id res chain seq x y z
N MET A 1 32.80 -44.44 -6.02
CA MET A 1 33.21 -43.42 -5.03
C MET A 1 33.22 -42.01 -5.64
N VAL A 2 33.89 -41.79 -6.78
CA VAL A 2 33.94 -40.48 -7.48
C VAL A 2 32.57 -39.89 -7.84
N THR A 3 31.64 -40.72 -8.32
CA THR A 3 30.29 -40.28 -8.71
C THR A 3 29.44 -39.80 -7.52
N VAL A 4 29.62 -40.42 -6.35
CA VAL A 4 28.88 -40.08 -5.12
C VAL A 4 29.35 -38.72 -4.60
N PHE A 5 30.66 -38.49 -4.59
CA PHE A 5 31.24 -37.19 -4.23
C PHE A 5 30.80 -36.07 -5.18
N ARG A 6 30.75 -36.35 -6.49
CA ARG A 6 30.28 -35.38 -7.49
C ARG A 6 28.82 -34.98 -7.25
N ASN A 7 27.95 -35.95 -6.98
CA ASN A 7 26.53 -35.68 -6.74
C ASN A 7 26.31 -34.94 -5.41
N LEU A 8 27.09 -35.25 -4.37
CA LEU A 8 27.05 -34.54 -3.10
C LEU A 8 27.48 -33.07 -3.27
N LEU A 9 28.56 -32.82 -4.02
CA LEU A 9 29.02 -31.47 -4.33
C LEU A 9 27.96 -30.67 -5.07
N VAL A 10 27.31 -31.25 -6.08
CA VAL A 10 26.20 -30.60 -6.81
C VAL A 10 25.03 -30.29 -5.88
N ALA A 11 24.63 -31.22 -5.00
CA ALA A 11 23.54 -31.00 -4.06
C ALA A 11 23.86 -29.88 -3.05
N VAL A 12 25.09 -29.83 -2.54
CA VAL A 12 25.56 -28.76 -1.64
C VAL A 12 25.63 -27.43 -2.39
N SER A 13 26.12 -27.40 -3.63
CA SER A 13 26.13 -26.19 -4.46
C SER A 13 24.71 -25.68 -4.73
N VAL A 14 23.75 -26.55 -5.04
CA VAL A 14 22.35 -26.16 -5.26
C VAL A 14 21.72 -25.64 -3.97
N ALA A 15 21.92 -26.32 -2.84
CA ALA A 15 21.41 -25.86 -1.54
C ALA A 15 22.03 -24.52 -1.13
N PHE A 16 23.34 -24.36 -1.33
CA PHE A 16 24.04 -23.11 -1.06
C PHE A 16 23.58 -22.00 -2.01
N SER A 17 23.42 -22.25 -3.30
CA SER A 17 22.87 -21.29 -4.26
C SER A 17 21.42 -20.90 -3.94
N PHE A 18 20.59 -21.81 -3.45
CA PHE A 18 19.23 -21.49 -2.98
C PHE A 18 19.25 -20.65 -1.72
N TYR A 19 19.98 -21.06 -0.68
CA TYR A 19 20.03 -20.35 0.59
C TYR A 19 20.74 -19.00 0.50
N VAL A 20 21.88 -18.95 -0.20
CA VAL A 20 22.66 -17.72 -0.38
C VAL A 20 22.02 -16.82 -1.45
N GLY A 21 21.45 -17.40 -2.50
CA GLY A 21 20.65 -16.65 -3.49
C GLY A 21 19.44 -15.97 -2.86
N ALA A 22 18.69 -16.69 -2.03
CA ALA A 22 17.53 -16.15 -1.33
C ALA A 22 17.90 -15.14 -0.23
N TYR A 23 19.08 -15.23 0.38
CA TYR A 23 19.45 -14.37 1.52
C TYR A 23 20.35 -13.18 1.14
N LEU A 24 21.24 -13.33 0.15
CA LEU A 24 22.16 -12.27 -0.30
C LEU A 24 21.68 -11.54 -1.57
N TYR A 25 21.05 -12.27 -2.51
CA TYR A 25 20.63 -11.70 -3.82
C TYR A 25 19.13 -11.41 -3.92
N SER A 26 18.33 -11.92 -2.98
CA SER A 26 16.98 -11.44 -2.68
C SER A 26 17.01 -10.76 -1.31
N PRO A 27 17.65 -9.58 -1.17
CA PRO A 27 17.48 -8.80 0.06
C PRO A 27 15.97 -8.66 0.33
N PRO A 28 15.52 -8.78 1.59
CA PRO A 28 14.09 -8.69 1.90
C PRO A 28 13.55 -7.40 1.28
N TYR A 29 12.46 -7.56 0.53
CA TYR A 29 11.71 -6.50 -0.14
C TYR A 29 11.63 -5.23 0.73
N ARG A 30 11.99 -4.06 0.17
CA ARG A 30 11.89 -2.76 0.85
C ARG A 30 11.17 -1.73 -0.02
N PRO A 31 9.84 -1.65 0.03
CA PRO A 31 9.12 -0.43 -0.31
C PRO A 31 8.87 0.33 0.98
N ASN A 32 9.36 1.56 1.05
CA ASN A 32 9.01 2.50 2.11
C ASN A 32 8.46 3.80 1.49
N TYR A 33 7.58 3.65 0.50
CA TYR A 33 6.86 4.79 -0.09
C TYR A 33 5.84 5.41 0.87
N ILE A 34 5.48 4.66 1.94
CA ILE A 34 4.55 5.08 2.99
C ILE A 34 5.04 6.33 3.73
N PHE A 35 6.36 6.59 3.78
CA PHE A 35 6.93 7.69 4.57
C PHE A 35 7.44 8.88 3.76
N ALA A 36 7.57 8.76 2.44
CA ALA A 36 8.16 9.84 1.64
C ALA A 36 7.18 10.96 1.31
N GLU A 37 5.86 10.67 1.29
CA GLU A 37 4.87 11.61 0.79
C GLU A 37 3.78 11.93 1.83
N PRO A 38 3.67 13.21 2.24
CA PRO A 38 2.62 13.63 3.15
C PRO A 38 1.25 13.49 2.46
N ASN A 39 0.39 12.65 3.01
CA ASN A 39 -1.02 12.55 2.68
C ASN A 39 -1.87 12.51 3.96
N TYR A 40 -3.19 12.58 3.79
CA TYR A 40 -4.15 12.66 4.89
C TYR A 40 -4.10 11.47 5.85
N LEU A 41 -3.89 10.25 5.36
CA LEU A 41 -3.87 9.04 6.20
C LEU A 41 -2.56 8.93 6.99
N ASN A 42 -1.43 9.22 6.34
CA ASN A 42 -0.13 9.30 6.99
C ASN A 42 -0.12 10.35 8.10
N PHE A 43 -0.61 11.55 7.83
CA PHE A 43 -0.71 12.62 8.84
C PHE A 43 -1.59 12.21 10.02
N TYR A 44 -2.70 11.52 9.74
CA TYR A 44 -3.58 11.02 10.79
C TYR A 44 -2.91 9.95 11.66
N PHE A 45 -2.19 9.00 11.06
CA PHE A 45 -1.39 8.02 11.79
C PHE A 45 -0.36 8.70 12.70
N TRP A 46 0.41 9.67 12.19
CA TRP A 46 1.40 10.38 13.00
C TRP A 46 0.79 11.10 14.21
N SER A 47 -0.45 11.56 14.08
CA SER A 47 -1.14 12.31 15.13
C SER A 47 -1.84 11.42 16.17
N ASN A 48 -2.32 10.23 15.77
CA ASN A 48 -3.19 9.40 16.61
C ASN A 48 -2.63 8.00 16.90
N GLY A 49 -1.57 7.58 16.22
CA GLY A 49 -0.99 6.25 16.33
C GLY A 49 -1.86 5.16 15.70
N GLU A 50 -1.74 3.95 16.26
CA GLU A 50 -2.47 2.75 15.85
C GLU A 50 -3.91 2.73 16.38
N GLY A 51 -4.81 2.07 15.66
CA GLY A 51 -6.20 1.92 16.11
C GLY A 51 -7.19 1.72 14.97
N LYS A 52 -8.48 1.70 15.34
CA LYS A 52 -9.60 1.60 14.41
C LYS A 52 -10.39 2.91 14.40
N PHE A 53 -10.53 3.49 13.22
CA PHE A 53 -11.09 4.81 13.02
C PHE A 53 -12.12 4.79 11.88
N GLN A 54 -13.12 5.66 11.94
CA GLN A 54 -14.03 5.85 10.80
C GLN A 54 -13.39 6.84 9.81
N PHE A 55 -13.47 6.57 8.50
CA PHE A 55 -12.90 7.48 7.50
C PHE A 55 -13.45 8.90 7.62
N ARG A 56 -14.76 9.04 7.91
CA ARG A 56 -15.38 10.35 8.12
C ARG A 56 -14.74 11.16 9.26
N ASP A 57 -14.27 10.48 10.31
CA ASP A 57 -13.70 11.13 11.49
C ASP A 57 -12.24 11.55 11.21
N ILE A 58 -11.53 10.75 10.41
CA ILE A 58 -10.17 11.07 9.91
C ILE A 58 -10.20 12.36 9.08
N LEU A 59 -11.20 12.52 8.22
CA LEU A 59 -11.28 13.60 7.24
C LEU A 59 -12.10 14.81 7.71
N LYS A 60 -12.63 14.78 8.94
CA LYS A 60 -13.54 15.81 9.48
C LYS A 60 -12.96 17.23 9.44
N ASN A 61 -11.66 17.36 9.63
CA ASN A 61 -10.95 18.64 9.67
C ASN A 61 -10.17 18.94 8.39
N SER A 62 -10.36 18.16 7.33
CA SER A 62 -9.73 18.42 6.05
C SER A 62 -10.27 19.72 5.44
N GLU A 63 -9.37 20.53 4.85
CA GLU A 63 -9.75 21.71 4.06
C GLU A 63 -10.58 21.32 2.82
N TYR A 64 -10.32 20.12 2.29
CA TYR A 64 -11.04 19.54 1.15
C TYR A 64 -12.07 18.54 1.62
N LYS A 65 -13.24 18.54 0.97
CA LYS A 65 -14.30 17.57 1.23
C LYS A 65 -14.12 16.36 0.31
N PHE A 66 -13.73 15.24 0.89
CA PHE A 66 -13.74 13.95 0.22
C PHE A 66 -15.02 13.19 0.59
N ASP A 67 -15.71 12.64 -0.40
CA ASP A 67 -16.94 11.88 -0.24
C ASP A 67 -16.78 10.40 -0.61
N LYS A 68 -15.76 10.06 -1.40
CA LYS A 68 -15.50 8.70 -1.87
C LYS A 68 -14.04 8.28 -1.71
N VAL A 69 -13.83 6.98 -1.60
CA VAL A 69 -12.52 6.34 -1.69
C VAL A 69 -12.54 5.40 -2.88
N CYS A 70 -11.59 5.55 -3.80
CA CYS A 70 -11.39 4.63 -4.92
C CYS A 70 -10.05 3.91 -4.74
N ALA A 71 -9.96 2.66 -5.15
CA ALA A 71 -8.69 1.95 -5.23
C ALA A 71 -8.35 1.70 -6.70
N SER A 72 -7.06 1.55 -7.00
CA SER A 72 -6.55 1.09 -8.29
C SER A 72 -5.35 0.17 -8.02
N GLY A 73 -5.35 -1.02 -8.61
CA GLY A 73 -4.28 -2.01 -8.41
C GLY A 73 -3.16 -1.91 -9.46
N GLU A 74 -1.99 -2.43 -9.11
CA GLU A 74 -0.79 -2.72 -9.94
C GLU A 74 -0.56 -1.78 -11.14
N GLY A 75 0.14 -0.65 -10.90
CA GLY A 75 0.46 0.33 -11.94
C GLY A 75 -0.77 1.04 -12.52
N GLY A 76 -1.88 0.95 -11.78
CA GLY A 76 -3.22 1.18 -12.30
C GLY A 76 -3.49 2.64 -12.61
N VAL A 77 -3.76 2.88 -13.89
CA VAL A 77 -4.35 4.12 -14.39
C VAL A 77 -5.43 4.62 -13.41
N PRO A 78 -5.43 5.92 -13.05
CA PRO A 78 -6.42 6.45 -12.12
C PRO A 78 -7.85 6.10 -12.55
N PRO A 79 -8.74 5.77 -11.58
CA PRO A 79 -10.16 5.57 -11.84
C PRO A 79 -10.74 6.70 -12.67
N TYR A 80 -11.74 6.42 -13.50
CA TYR A 80 -12.29 7.40 -14.44
C TYR A 80 -12.75 8.69 -13.73
N GLU A 81 -13.30 8.54 -12.53
CA GLU A 81 -13.77 9.59 -11.65
C GLU A 81 -12.65 10.54 -11.19
N VAL A 82 -11.41 10.05 -11.12
CA VAL A 82 -10.22 10.82 -10.74
C VAL A 82 -9.70 11.64 -11.92
N ARG A 83 -9.84 11.16 -13.16
CA ARG A 83 -9.25 11.79 -14.35
C ARG A 83 -9.73 13.21 -14.64
N ASN A 84 -10.92 13.57 -14.15
CA ASN A 84 -11.52 14.89 -14.31
C ASN A 84 -11.34 15.79 -13.07
N SER A 85 -10.58 15.33 -12.07
CA SER A 85 -10.42 16.00 -10.78
C SER A 85 -9.00 16.55 -10.63
N LYS A 86 -8.84 17.59 -9.80
CA LYS A 86 -7.54 18.23 -9.55
C LYS A 86 -6.81 17.55 -8.39
N PRO A 87 -5.51 17.20 -8.52
CA PRO A 87 -4.73 16.70 -7.39
C PRO A 87 -4.56 17.80 -6.34
N VAL A 88 -4.84 17.48 -5.07
CA VAL A 88 -4.65 18.39 -3.92
C VAL A 88 -3.61 17.89 -2.93
N SER A 89 -3.30 16.58 -2.92
CA SER A 89 -2.29 15.97 -2.05
C SER A 89 -1.87 14.57 -2.53
N GLY A 90 -0.63 14.18 -2.27
CA GLY A 90 -0.02 12.92 -2.74
C GLY A 90 0.61 13.04 -4.13
N VAL A 91 1.51 12.11 -4.47
CA VAL A 91 2.12 12.01 -5.80
C VAL A 91 1.69 10.70 -6.45
N GLU A 92 1.32 10.77 -7.72
CA GLU A 92 1.08 9.56 -8.52
C GLU A 92 2.41 8.96 -8.94
N LEU A 93 2.62 7.68 -8.64
CA LEU A 93 3.77 6.97 -9.17
C LEU A 93 3.51 6.65 -10.65
N ASN A 94 4.42 7.07 -11.52
CA ASN A 94 4.31 6.88 -12.99
C ASN A 94 5.47 6.06 -13.57
N ASP A 95 6.20 5.31 -12.74
CA ASP A 95 7.36 4.52 -13.17
C ASP A 95 6.93 3.13 -13.69
N PRO A 96 7.49 2.59 -14.79
CA PRO A 96 7.25 1.20 -15.20
C PRO A 96 7.71 0.12 -14.19
N LEU A 97 8.65 0.40 -13.28
CA LEU A 97 9.00 -0.50 -12.15
C LEU A 97 7.95 -0.50 -11.04
N SER A 98 6.99 0.40 -11.17
CA SER A 98 5.92 0.70 -10.24
C SER A 98 4.71 -0.23 -10.47
N MET A 99 4.80 -1.26 -11.31
CA MET A 99 3.69 -2.21 -11.50
C MET A 99 3.33 -3.06 -10.25
N SER A 100 3.90 -2.78 -9.08
CA SER A 100 3.70 -3.54 -7.84
C SER A 100 3.20 -2.68 -6.66
N TYR A 101 2.45 -1.59 -6.91
CA TYR A 101 1.76 -0.82 -5.86
C TYR A 101 0.25 -0.75 -6.09
N LEU A 102 -0.48 -0.51 -4.99
CA LEU A 102 -1.89 -0.15 -4.97
C LEU A 102 -2.02 1.35 -4.74
N SER A 103 -2.81 2.06 -5.56
CA SER A 103 -3.20 3.44 -5.28
C SER A 103 -4.56 3.50 -4.63
N LEU A 104 -4.68 4.37 -3.63
CA LEU A 104 -5.92 4.73 -2.98
C LEU A 104 -6.17 6.21 -3.20
N TYR A 105 -7.33 6.54 -3.74
CA TYR A 105 -7.73 7.89 -4.09
C TYR A 105 -8.87 8.33 -3.17
N LEU A 106 -8.64 9.37 -2.37
CA LEU A 106 -9.70 10.12 -1.71
C LEU A 106 -10.26 11.10 -2.74
N LEU A 107 -11.48 10.86 -3.19
CA LEU A 107 -12.15 11.68 -4.20
C LEU A 107 -13.14 12.62 -3.53
N GLY A 108 -13.16 13.86 -3.99
CA GLY A 108 -14.10 14.90 -3.63
C GLY A 108 -14.62 15.64 -4.86
N GLU A 109 -15.43 16.67 -4.64
CA GLU A 109 -15.95 17.49 -5.74
C GLU A 109 -14.80 18.25 -6.43
N GLY A 110 -14.41 17.78 -7.61
CA GLY A 110 -13.36 18.38 -8.44
C GLY A 110 -11.94 18.26 -7.89
N SER A 111 -11.72 17.48 -6.82
CA SER A 111 -10.41 17.31 -6.20
C SER A 111 -10.14 15.87 -5.78
N TYR A 112 -8.87 15.49 -5.71
CA TYR A 112 -8.48 14.18 -5.17
C TYR A 112 -7.15 14.22 -4.42
N SER A 113 -7.00 13.29 -3.47
CA SER A 113 -5.72 12.95 -2.86
C SER A 113 -5.38 11.49 -3.13
N VAL A 114 -4.13 11.20 -3.47
CA VAL A 114 -3.65 9.84 -3.77
C VAL A 114 -2.67 9.33 -2.72
N MET A 115 -2.73 8.05 -2.41
CA MET A 115 -1.76 7.35 -1.58
C MET A 115 -1.39 6.02 -2.23
N ASN A 116 -0.09 5.74 -2.30
CA ASN A 116 0.41 4.50 -2.89
C ASN A 116 0.89 3.57 -1.78
N PHE A 117 0.47 2.31 -1.86
CA PHE A 117 0.77 1.25 -0.92
C PHE A 117 1.49 0.12 -1.61
N ASP A 118 2.44 -0.47 -0.90
CA ASP A 118 2.83 -1.85 -1.17
C ASP A 118 1.61 -2.78 -0.93
N PRO A 119 1.27 -3.70 -1.84
CA PRO A 119 0.18 -4.66 -1.66
C PRO A 119 0.28 -5.48 -0.36
N LEU A 120 1.48 -5.65 0.22
CA LEU A 120 1.67 -6.37 1.49
C LEU A 120 1.34 -5.54 2.73
N ASP A 121 1.22 -4.22 2.58
CA ASP A 121 0.98 -3.26 3.65
C ASP A 121 -0.45 -2.69 3.64
N VAL A 122 -1.29 -3.14 2.70
CA VAL A 122 -2.69 -2.73 2.61
C VAL A 122 -3.62 -3.91 2.38
N ALA A 123 -4.75 -3.90 3.07
CA ALA A 123 -5.86 -4.82 2.84
C ALA A 123 -7.16 -4.02 2.64
N ILE A 124 -7.94 -4.40 1.64
CA ILE A 124 -9.20 -3.76 1.28
C ILE A 124 -10.24 -4.86 1.15
N ASP A 125 -11.38 -4.73 1.85
CA ASP A 125 -12.44 -5.75 1.84
C ASP A 125 -13.49 -5.57 0.74
N TRP A 126 -13.34 -4.55 -0.12
CA TRP A 126 -14.15 -4.33 -1.32
C TRP A 126 -13.31 -4.51 -2.61
N PRO A 127 -13.95 -4.65 -3.78
CA PRO A 127 -13.24 -4.86 -5.05
C PRO A 127 -12.36 -3.67 -5.48
N PHE A 128 -11.16 -3.94 -6.00
CA PHE A 128 -10.19 -2.92 -6.45
C PHE A 128 -10.66 -2.03 -7.62
N SER A 129 -11.78 -2.36 -8.27
CA SER A 129 -12.32 -1.58 -9.39
C SER A 129 -13.47 -0.65 -8.99
N GLY A 130 -13.77 -0.51 -7.69
CA GLY A 130 -14.92 0.25 -7.20
C GLY A 130 -14.52 1.45 -6.33
N CYS A 131 -15.20 2.58 -6.56
CA CYS A 131 -15.25 3.68 -5.60
C CYS A 131 -16.33 3.39 -4.55
N GLN A 132 -15.99 3.53 -3.27
CA GLN A 132 -16.91 3.39 -2.15
C GLN A 132 -17.17 4.76 -1.50
N PRO A 133 -18.40 5.02 -1.03
CA PRO A 133 -18.66 6.19 -0.20
C PRO A 133 -17.85 6.10 1.10
N ILE A 134 -17.29 7.22 1.55
CA ILE A 134 -16.58 7.30 2.83
C ILE A 134 -17.51 6.95 4.01
N GLU A 135 -18.80 7.28 3.87
CA GLU A 135 -19.81 6.92 4.84
C GLU A 135 -20.00 5.39 4.88
N GLY A 136 -19.55 4.79 5.99
CA GLY A 136 -19.58 3.34 6.18
C GLY A 136 -18.21 2.66 6.06
N LEU A 137 -17.12 3.40 5.78
CA LEU A 137 -15.77 2.83 5.77
C LEU A 137 -15.04 3.05 7.10
N SER A 138 -14.34 2.01 7.55
CA SER A 138 -13.42 2.07 8.69
C SER A 138 -11.99 1.77 8.27
N LEU A 139 -11.04 2.53 8.81
CA LEU A 139 -9.61 2.32 8.71
C LEU A 139 -9.10 1.65 9.98
N GLU A 140 -8.38 0.55 9.84
CA GLU A 140 -7.60 -0.08 10.90
C GLU A 140 -6.12 0.12 10.58
N ILE A 141 -5.36 0.69 11.52
CA ILE A 141 -3.93 0.96 11.38
C ILE A 141 -3.18 0.14 12.43
N HIS A 142 -2.20 -0.64 12.00
CA HIS A 142 -1.35 -1.44 12.87
C HIS A 142 0.12 -1.20 12.54
N ALA A 143 0.98 -1.01 13.53
CA ALA A 143 2.41 -0.95 13.33
C ALA A 143 3.03 -2.34 13.53
N ARG A 144 3.91 -2.74 12.60
CA ARG A 144 4.74 -3.93 12.71
C ARG A 144 6.06 -3.55 13.39
N ASN A 145 6.48 -4.35 14.37
CA ASN A 145 7.81 -4.27 15.02
C ASN A 145 8.31 -2.85 15.31
N GLY A 146 7.70 -2.16 16.30
CA GLY A 146 8.24 -0.89 16.81
C GLY A 146 8.36 0.23 15.75
N TYR A 147 7.36 0.35 14.87
CA TYR A 147 7.30 1.29 13.73
C TYR A 147 8.16 0.94 12.50
N ALA A 148 8.72 -0.27 12.44
CA ALA A 148 9.47 -0.72 11.25
C ALA A 148 8.60 -0.93 10.00
N GLY A 149 7.27 -1.00 10.15
CA GLY A 149 6.30 -0.98 9.06
C GLY A 149 4.89 -0.66 9.58
N ILE A 150 3.99 -0.22 8.70
CA ILE A 150 2.59 0.10 9.05
C ILE A 150 1.69 -0.62 8.06
N THR A 151 0.67 -1.31 8.57
CA THR A 151 -0.37 -1.90 7.74
C THR A 151 -1.67 -1.17 7.88
N TYR A 152 -2.37 -1.01 6.77
CA TYR A 152 -3.68 -0.38 6.70
C TYR A 152 -4.70 -1.41 6.25
N THR A 153 -5.76 -1.60 7.03
CA THR A 153 -6.90 -2.40 6.61
C THR A 153 -8.11 -1.50 6.50
N ILE A 154 -8.73 -1.45 5.32
CA ILE A 154 -9.96 -0.68 5.13
C ILE A 154 -11.12 -1.63 4.95
N ARG A 155 -12.16 -1.40 5.75
CA ARG A 155 -13.33 -2.25 5.80
C ARG A 155 -14.63 -1.51 5.58
N GLN A 156 -15.54 -2.11 4.84
CA GLN A 156 -16.94 -1.71 4.81
C GLN A 156 -17.61 -2.19 6.09
N LYS A 157 -18.25 -1.26 6.80
CA LYS A 157 -19.06 -1.56 7.97
C LYS A 157 -20.26 -2.38 7.48
N THR A 158 -20.27 -3.66 7.85
CA THR A 158 -21.41 -4.56 7.68
C THR A 158 -22.55 -4.19 8.62
#